data_AF-A0A7G5IME7-F1
#
_entry.id   AF-A0A7G5IME7-F1
#
_cell.length_a   1.000
_cell.length_b   1.000
_cell.length_c   1.000
_cell.angle_alpha   90.00
_cell.angle_beta   90.00
_cell.angle_gamma   90.00
#
_symmetry.space_group_name_H-M   'P 1'
#
loop_
_entity.id
_entity.type
_entity.pdbx_description
1 polymer ?
#
loop_
_entity_poly.entity_id
_entity_poly.type
_entity_poly.pdbx_seq_one_letter_code
_entity_poly.pdbx_strand_id
1 'polypeptide(L)'
;MHVADPAQLSAISHYSQDPRATSVPLAWANRFPITSGTAEEVIARRPTLVLAGPHVAPQTISALQRLNIRLVKLPVPDSIAASKTQIIEVSRLTGHADRGAALNARIDAAIAQSRATRATRHADALILQSGGLTPGPGTLADELLTLAGFRNAARRLTTKPWDVPTLEAIATAPPPLLLTDPTTADRRLNHPVLRSLPRAPFPSRLLQCGGPNIIPALAALKAARA
;
A
#
# COMPACT_ATOMS: atom_id res chain seq x y z
N MET A 1 -7.88 -6.93 -13.84
CA MET A 1 -9.00 -6.26 -13.13
C MET A 1 -9.49 -7.20 -12.05
N HIS A 2 -9.80 -6.69 -10.87
CA HIS A 2 -10.17 -7.52 -9.72
C HIS A 2 -11.65 -7.43 -9.38
N VAL A 3 -12.13 -6.23 -9.03
CA VAL A 3 -13.49 -6.03 -8.49
C VAL A 3 -14.27 -4.97 -9.26
N ALA A 4 -13.87 -4.64 -10.48
CA ALA A 4 -14.59 -3.72 -11.36
C ALA A 4 -14.32 -4.10 -12.81
N ASP A 5 -15.21 -3.69 -13.72
CA ASP A 5 -14.98 -3.77 -15.15
C ASP A 5 -14.25 -2.52 -15.65
N PRO A 6 -13.38 -2.62 -16.69
CA PRO A 6 -12.69 -1.46 -17.24
C PRO A 6 -13.64 -0.34 -17.67
N ALA A 7 -14.82 -0.68 -18.19
CA ALA A 7 -15.84 0.28 -18.62
C ALA A 7 -16.47 1.06 -17.45
N GLN A 8 -16.35 0.58 -16.20
CA GLN A 8 -16.84 1.29 -15.01
C GLN A 8 -15.87 2.38 -14.52
N LEU A 9 -14.64 2.43 -15.07
CA LEU A 9 -13.63 3.42 -14.69
C LEU A 9 -13.62 4.60 -15.67
N SER A 10 -14.33 5.68 -15.33
CA SER A 10 -14.31 6.92 -16.12
C SER A 10 -12.99 7.69 -15.99
N ALA A 11 -12.34 7.63 -14.83
CA ALA A 11 -10.99 8.12 -14.58
C ALA A 11 -10.39 7.49 -13.32
N ILE A 12 -9.06 7.59 -13.18
CA ILE A 12 -8.29 7.21 -11.99
C ILE A 12 -7.53 8.42 -11.44
N SER A 13 -7.02 8.33 -10.21
CA SER A 13 -6.16 9.39 -9.65
C SER A 13 -4.85 9.51 -10.44
N HIS A 14 -4.34 10.72 -10.62
CA HIS A 14 -2.99 10.96 -11.17
C HIS A 14 -1.89 10.15 -10.48
N TYR A 15 -2.02 9.86 -9.17
CA TYR A 15 -1.08 8.99 -8.44
C TYR A 15 -0.97 7.58 -9.02
N SER A 16 -2.03 7.09 -9.69
CA SER A 16 -2.00 5.76 -10.33
C SER A 16 -1.10 5.71 -11.57
N GLN A 17 -0.76 6.86 -12.16
CA GLN A 17 0.18 6.97 -13.27
C GLN A 17 1.54 7.55 -12.87
N ASP A 18 1.73 7.93 -11.60
CA ASP A 18 3.02 8.35 -11.08
C ASP A 18 3.89 7.12 -10.73
N PRO A 19 5.07 6.92 -11.37
CA PRO A 19 5.97 5.82 -11.05
C PRO A 19 6.37 5.72 -9.57
N ARG A 20 6.33 6.84 -8.83
CA ARG A 20 6.67 6.90 -7.40
C ARG A 20 5.50 6.56 -6.48
N ALA A 21 4.27 6.64 -6.97
CA ALA A 21 3.05 6.50 -6.16
C ALA A 21 2.09 5.39 -6.62
N THR A 22 2.33 4.78 -7.77
CA THR A 22 1.41 3.81 -8.37
C THR A 22 1.44 2.45 -7.70
N SER A 23 0.26 1.98 -7.29
CA SER A 23 0.07 0.65 -6.70
C SER A 23 -0.12 -0.46 -7.75
N VAL A 24 -0.21 -0.11 -9.03
CA VAL A 24 -0.51 -1.01 -10.16
C VAL A 24 0.56 -0.87 -11.26
N PRO A 25 0.66 -1.80 -12.23
CA PRO A 25 1.57 -1.61 -13.36
C PRO A 25 1.21 -0.35 -14.16
N LEU A 26 2.21 0.49 -14.48
CA LEU A 26 2.01 1.73 -15.25
C LEU A 26 1.34 1.49 -16.60
N ALA A 27 1.74 0.43 -17.31
CA ALA A 27 1.13 0.05 -18.58
C ALA A 27 -0.39 -0.23 -18.45
N TRP A 28 -0.85 -0.66 -17.27
CA TRP A 28 -2.28 -0.81 -16.99
C TRP A 28 -2.93 0.54 -16.66
N ALA A 29 -2.32 1.35 -15.80
CA ALA A 29 -2.87 2.64 -15.39
C ALA A 29 -2.97 3.65 -16.54
N ASN A 30 -2.01 3.64 -17.47
CA ASN A 30 -1.96 4.52 -18.65
C ASN A 30 -3.09 4.28 -19.65
N ARG A 31 -3.91 3.23 -19.45
CA ARG A 31 -5.09 2.94 -20.27
C ARG A 31 -6.32 3.76 -19.88
N PHE A 32 -6.28 4.46 -18.74
CA PHE A 32 -7.41 5.19 -18.20
C PHE A 32 -7.12 6.70 -18.14
N PRO A 33 -8.14 7.56 -18.31
CA PRO A 33 -8.00 8.99 -18.03
C PRO A 33 -7.64 9.23 -16.56
N ILE A 34 -6.93 10.32 -16.28
CA ILE A 34 -6.62 10.74 -14.91
C ILE A 34 -7.42 11.96 -14.47
N THR A 35 -7.50 12.15 -13.16
CA THR A 35 -7.85 13.42 -12.50
C THR A 35 -6.80 13.80 -11.45
N SER A 36 -6.59 15.10 -11.29
CA SER A 36 -5.82 15.71 -10.20
C SER A 36 -6.56 15.61 -8.86
N GLY A 37 -7.89 15.44 -8.90
CA GLY A 37 -8.76 15.30 -7.74
C GLY A 37 -9.59 16.55 -7.42
N THR A 38 -9.53 17.58 -8.26
CA THR A 38 -10.40 18.76 -8.17
C THR A 38 -11.87 18.41 -8.45
N ALA A 39 -12.78 19.21 -7.92
CA ALA A 39 -14.21 19.00 -8.10
C ALA A 39 -14.60 19.05 -9.59
N GLU A 40 -14.09 20.06 -10.29
CA GLU A 40 -14.37 20.34 -11.69
C GLU A 40 -13.95 19.17 -12.58
N GLU A 41 -12.72 18.68 -12.41
CA GLU A 41 -12.22 17.54 -13.20
C GLU A 41 -13.02 16.26 -12.92
N VAL A 42 -13.35 16.00 -11.65
CA VAL A 42 -14.12 14.80 -11.27
C VAL A 42 -15.54 14.89 -11.84
N ILE A 43 -16.21 16.03 -11.71
CA ILE A 43 -17.58 16.24 -12.21
C ILE A 43 -17.63 16.19 -13.75
N ALA A 44 -16.61 16.71 -14.43
CA ALA A 44 -16.52 16.67 -15.90
C ALA A 44 -16.52 15.23 -16.46
N ARG A 45 -16.08 14.23 -15.65
CA ARG A 45 -16.15 12.80 -16.01
C ARG A 45 -17.55 12.19 -15.87
N ARG A 46 -18.54 12.97 -15.39
CA ARG A 46 -19.93 12.57 -15.14
C ARG A 46 -20.05 11.25 -14.33
N PRO A 47 -19.34 11.10 -13.21
CA PRO A 47 -19.38 9.86 -12.44
C PRO A 47 -20.73 9.72 -11.71
N THR A 48 -21.18 8.47 -11.56
CA THR A 48 -22.29 8.12 -10.66
C THR A 48 -21.79 7.74 -9.27
N LEU A 49 -20.51 7.34 -9.17
CA LEU A 49 -19.82 6.95 -7.94
C LEU A 49 -18.38 7.47 -7.97
N VAL A 50 -17.93 8.06 -6.86
CA VAL A 50 -16.55 8.46 -6.64
C VAL A 50 -16.00 7.69 -5.44
N LEU A 51 -14.91 6.96 -5.64
CA LEU A 51 -14.13 6.36 -4.57
C LEU A 51 -12.93 7.27 -4.26
N ALA A 52 -12.80 7.72 -3.02
CA ALA A 52 -11.73 8.63 -2.63
C ALA A 52 -11.07 8.20 -1.31
N GLY A 53 -9.81 8.58 -1.14
CA GLY A 53 -9.11 8.45 0.14
C GLY A 53 -9.58 9.47 1.19
N PRO A 54 -9.01 9.44 2.40
CA PRO A 54 -9.44 10.31 3.50
C PRO A 54 -9.12 11.80 3.26
N HIS A 55 -8.17 12.12 2.38
CA HIS A 55 -7.66 13.47 2.13
C HIS A 55 -8.38 14.23 1.01
N VAL A 56 -9.55 13.78 0.57
CA VAL A 56 -10.34 14.51 -0.43
C VAL A 56 -10.71 15.90 0.12
N ALA A 57 -10.52 16.94 -0.70
CA ALA A 57 -10.73 18.32 -0.29
C ALA A 57 -12.20 18.58 0.12
N PRO A 58 -12.47 19.33 1.20
CA PRO A 58 -13.84 19.66 1.63
C PRO A 58 -14.70 20.26 0.53
N GLN A 59 -14.12 21.13 -0.31
CA GLN A 59 -14.81 21.77 -1.43
C GLN A 59 -15.29 20.74 -2.46
N THR A 60 -14.48 19.70 -2.71
CA THR A 60 -14.84 18.60 -3.61
C THR A 60 -15.96 17.75 -3.02
N ILE A 61 -15.91 17.46 -1.72
CA ILE A 61 -17.00 16.76 -1.02
C ILE A 61 -18.32 17.54 -1.20
N SER A 62 -18.32 18.84 -0.89
CA SER A 62 -19.52 19.67 -0.98
C SER A 62 -20.06 19.77 -2.41
N ALA A 63 -19.19 19.86 -3.42
CA ALA A 63 -19.60 19.92 -4.81
C ALA A 63 -20.27 18.61 -5.27
N LEU A 64 -19.68 17.46 -4.94
CA LEU A 64 -20.26 16.14 -5.26
C LEU A 64 -21.61 15.94 -4.57
N GLN A 65 -21.74 16.35 -3.31
CA GLN A 65 -23.00 16.28 -2.55
C GLN A 65 -24.11 17.12 -3.19
N ARG A 66 -23.82 18.38 -3.58
CA ARG A 66 -24.82 19.25 -4.25
C ARG A 66 -25.32 18.68 -5.57
N LEU A 67 -24.49 17.91 -6.27
CA LEU A 67 -24.84 17.27 -7.54
C LEU A 67 -25.40 15.86 -7.37
N ASN A 68 -25.67 15.43 -6.13
CA ASN A 68 -26.15 14.07 -5.81
C ASN A 68 -25.24 12.95 -6.35
N ILE A 69 -23.94 13.23 -6.49
CA ILE A 69 -22.94 12.22 -6.86
C ILE A 69 -22.52 11.47 -5.61
N ARG A 70 -22.64 10.13 -5.64
CA ARG A 70 -22.29 9.29 -4.51
C ARG A 70 -20.78 9.30 -4.27
N LEU A 71 -20.35 9.80 -3.12
CA LEU A 71 -18.96 9.73 -2.67
C LEU A 71 -18.80 8.66 -1.59
N VAL A 72 -17.87 7.73 -1.79
CA VAL A 72 -17.45 6.75 -0.78
C VAL A 72 -16.00 7.04 -0.40
N LYS A 73 -15.79 7.34 0.87
CA LYS A 73 -14.45 7.61 1.44
C LYS A 73 -13.90 6.34 2.04
N LEU A 74 -12.80 5.84 1.49
CA LEU A 74 -12.11 4.65 1.93
C LEU A 74 -10.87 5.07 2.74
N PRO A 75 -10.79 4.76 4.05
CA PRO A 75 -9.59 5.03 4.83
C PRO A 75 -8.41 4.16 4.35
N VAL A 76 -7.20 4.51 4.75
CA VAL A 76 -6.05 3.61 4.54
C VAL A 76 -6.20 2.43 5.50
N PRO A 77 -6.26 1.17 5.02
CA PRO A 77 -6.40 0.03 5.90
C PRO A 77 -5.11 -0.18 6.72
N ASP A 78 -5.28 -0.35 8.03
CA ASP A 78 -4.21 -0.61 9.00
C ASP A 78 -3.98 -2.10 9.26
N SER A 79 -4.84 -2.95 8.71
CA SER A 79 -4.82 -4.40 8.92
C SER A 79 -5.34 -5.16 7.71
N ILE A 80 -4.99 -6.44 7.63
CA ILE A 80 -5.48 -7.38 6.61
C ILE A 80 -7.00 -7.49 6.71
N ALA A 81 -7.54 -7.54 7.93
CA ALA A 81 -8.98 -7.60 8.14
C ALA A 81 -9.70 -6.35 7.59
N ALA A 82 -9.19 -5.15 7.89
CA ALA A 82 -9.74 -3.90 7.35
C ALA A 82 -9.68 -3.88 5.81
N SER A 83 -8.57 -4.34 5.23
CA SER A 83 -8.42 -4.47 3.78
C SER A 83 -9.46 -5.41 3.17
N LYS A 84 -9.64 -6.61 3.73
CA LYS A 84 -10.63 -7.59 3.25
C LYS A 84 -12.05 -7.04 3.31
N THR A 85 -12.39 -6.27 4.34
CA THR A 85 -13.68 -5.58 4.46
C THR A 85 -13.86 -4.54 3.36
N GLN A 86 -12.85 -3.72 3.09
CA GLN A 86 -12.89 -2.74 1.99
C GLN A 86 -13.02 -3.41 0.61
N ILE A 87 -12.38 -4.57 0.39
CA ILE A 87 -12.54 -5.33 -0.86
C ILE A 87 -14.00 -5.73 -1.06
N ILE A 88 -14.67 -6.24 -0.01
CA ILE A 88 -16.09 -6.59 -0.08
C ILE A 88 -16.94 -5.36 -0.34
N GLU A 89 -16.70 -4.26 0.37
CA GLU A 89 -17.43 -3.00 0.17
C GLU A 89 -17.32 -2.51 -1.28
N VAL A 90 -16.11 -2.37 -1.81
CA VAL A 90 -15.86 -1.90 -3.19
C VAL A 90 -16.46 -2.87 -4.21
N SER A 91 -16.33 -4.18 -4.00
CA SER A 91 -16.90 -5.18 -4.90
C SER A 91 -18.42 -5.11 -4.96
N ARG A 92 -19.10 -4.81 -3.85
CA ARG A 92 -20.55 -4.63 -3.83
C ARG A 92 -20.97 -3.33 -4.53
N LEU A 93 -20.21 -2.25 -4.32
CA LEU A 93 -20.47 -0.94 -4.95
C LEU A 93 -20.37 -0.99 -6.48
N THR A 94 -19.55 -1.89 -7.00
CA THR A 94 -19.28 -2.08 -8.43
C THR A 94 -20.10 -3.21 -9.04
N GLY A 95 -20.90 -3.93 -8.24
CA GLY A 95 -21.78 -5.02 -8.71
C GLY A 95 -21.10 -6.39 -8.87
N HIS A 96 -19.90 -6.57 -8.32
CA HIS A 96 -19.05 -7.76 -8.48
C HIS A 96 -18.71 -8.43 -7.14
N ALA A 97 -19.70 -8.65 -6.28
CA ALA A 97 -19.50 -9.19 -4.94
C ALA A 97 -18.79 -10.57 -4.95
N ASP A 98 -19.10 -11.40 -5.95
CA ASP A 98 -18.45 -12.68 -6.23
C ASP A 98 -16.94 -12.53 -6.46
N ARG A 99 -16.53 -11.52 -7.25
CA ARG A 99 -15.11 -11.24 -7.50
C ARG A 99 -14.39 -10.73 -6.25
N GLY A 100 -15.09 -9.99 -5.39
CA GLY A 100 -14.59 -9.57 -4.08
C GLY A 100 -14.30 -10.76 -3.17
N ALA A 101 -15.25 -11.70 -3.07
CA ALA A 101 -15.07 -12.94 -2.32
C ALA A 101 -13.90 -13.78 -2.88
N ALA A 102 -13.81 -13.90 -4.21
CA ALA A 102 -12.71 -14.61 -4.86
C ALA A 102 -11.34 -13.95 -4.60
N LEU A 103 -11.25 -12.62 -4.59
CA LEU A 103 -10.01 -11.92 -4.22
C LEU A 103 -9.63 -12.18 -2.77
N ASN A 104 -10.57 -12.12 -1.84
CA ASN A 104 -10.32 -12.41 -0.43
C ASN A 104 -9.84 -13.86 -0.23
N ALA A 105 -10.42 -14.83 -0.93
CA ALA A 105 -9.97 -16.21 -0.87
C ALA A 105 -8.51 -16.38 -1.35
N ARG A 106 -8.10 -15.64 -2.40
CA ARG A 106 -6.71 -15.62 -2.86
C ARG A 106 -5.76 -14.98 -1.84
N ILE A 107 -6.20 -13.93 -1.15
CA ILE A 107 -5.44 -13.32 -0.06
C ILE A 107 -5.28 -14.33 1.09
N ASP A 108 -6.35 -15.03 1.47
CA ASP A 108 -6.31 -16.04 2.52
C ASP A 108 -5.35 -17.19 2.19
N ALA A 109 -5.33 -17.64 0.93
CA ALA A 109 -4.37 -18.64 0.47
C ALA A 109 -2.91 -18.14 0.59
N ALA A 110 -2.62 -16.89 0.21
CA ALA A 110 -1.28 -16.30 0.33
C ALA A 110 -0.84 -16.16 1.80
N ILE A 111 -1.77 -15.82 2.69
CA ILE A 111 -1.56 -15.74 4.14
C ILE A 111 -1.23 -17.13 4.69
N ALA A 112 -2.02 -18.15 4.35
CA ALA A 112 -1.80 -19.52 4.79
C ALA A 112 -0.43 -20.05 4.34
N GLN A 113 -0.06 -19.81 3.08
CA GLN A 113 1.24 -20.19 2.54
C GLN A 113 2.40 -19.49 3.26
N SER A 114 2.23 -18.21 3.61
CA SER A 114 3.24 -17.44 4.34
C SER A 114 3.44 -17.97 5.76
N ARG A 115 2.35 -18.34 6.45
CA ARG A 115 2.39 -18.98 7.77
C ARG A 115 3.05 -20.35 7.74
N ALA A 116 2.70 -21.18 6.77
CA ALA A 116 3.26 -22.54 6.63
C ALA A 116 4.78 -22.53 6.39
N THR A 117 5.29 -21.48 5.75
CA THR A 117 6.71 -21.32 5.45
C THR A 117 7.39 -20.31 6.38
N ARG A 118 6.80 -20.03 7.55
CA ARG A 118 7.35 -19.09 8.51
C ARG A 118 8.61 -19.67 9.16
N ALA A 119 9.71 -18.92 9.13
CA ALA A 119 10.94 -19.31 9.83
C ALA A 119 10.70 -19.37 11.34
N THR A 120 11.37 -20.31 12.01
CA THR A 120 11.32 -20.45 13.48
C THR A 120 12.08 -19.34 14.20
N ARG A 121 13.06 -18.72 13.53
CA ARG A 121 13.78 -17.54 14.02
C ARG A 121 13.26 -16.29 13.33
N HIS A 122 12.83 -15.34 14.15
CA HIS A 122 12.42 -14.02 13.69
C HIS A 122 13.64 -13.12 13.49
N ALA A 123 13.94 -12.75 12.25
CA ALA A 123 14.90 -11.69 11.96
C ALA A 123 14.21 -10.32 12.10
N ASP A 124 14.92 -9.34 12.66
CA ASP A 124 14.44 -7.96 12.67
C ASP A 124 14.61 -7.36 11.27
N ALA A 125 13.59 -6.70 10.74
CA ALA A 125 13.67 -6.04 9.45
C ALA A 125 13.07 -4.64 9.53
N LEU A 126 13.67 -3.70 8.80
CA LEU A 126 13.15 -2.35 8.63
C LEU A 126 12.78 -2.13 7.17
N ILE A 127 11.52 -1.83 6.91
CA ILE A 127 11.11 -1.30 5.61
C ILE A 127 11.48 0.19 5.59
N LEU A 128 12.27 0.58 4.59
CA LEU A 128 12.71 1.96 4.40
C LEU A 128 12.37 2.40 2.97
N GLN A 129 11.32 3.20 2.84
CA GLN A 129 10.91 3.78 1.56
C GLN A 129 11.79 4.98 1.21
N SER A 130 11.65 5.46 -0.04
CA SER A 130 12.29 6.69 -0.48
C SER A 130 11.99 7.88 0.45
N GLY A 131 13.00 8.67 0.78
CA GLY A 131 12.91 9.73 1.80
C GLY A 131 13.04 9.21 3.24
N GLY A 132 13.17 7.89 3.39
CA GLY A 132 13.27 7.16 4.65
C GLY A 132 11.99 7.11 5.46
N LEU A 133 10.83 7.15 4.79
CA LEU A 133 9.55 6.85 5.43
C LEU A 133 9.49 5.35 5.77
N THR A 134 9.10 5.04 7.00
CA THR A 134 9.05 3.68 7.53
C THR A 134 7.68 3.38 8.11
N PRO A 135 7.08 2.23 7.77
CA PRO A 135 5.88 1.74 8.45
C PRO A 135 6.22 1.19 9.84
N GLY A 136 5.71 1.85 10.85
CA GLY A 136 5.78 1.50 12.26
C GLY A 136 4.70 0.51 12.71
N PRO A 137 4.65 0.21 14.02
CA PRO A 137 3.65 -0.67 14.61
C PRO A 137 2.21 -0.21 14.35
N GLY A 138 1.31 -1.18 14.15
CA GLY A 138 -0.11 -0.92 13.89
C GLY A 138 -0.42 -0.52 12.45
N THR A 139 0.53 -0.67 11.52
CA THR A 139 0.27 -0.56 10.09
C THR A 139 0.02 -1.92 9.46
N LEU A 140 -0.62 -1.94 8.28
CA LEU A 140 -0.76 -3.17 7.50
C LEU A 140 0.61 -3.79 7.20
N ALA A 141 1.63 -2.96 6.93
CA ALA A 141 2.98 -3.45 6.65
C ALA A 141 3.62 -4.13 7.88
N ASP A 142 3.36 -3.65 9.10
CA ASP A 142 3.78 -4.30 10.35
C ASP A 142 3.12 -5.68 10.53
N GLU A 143 1.82 -5.79 10.20
CA GLU A 143 1.13 -7.08 10.20
C GLU A 143 1.71 -8.04 9.15
N LEU A 144 1.96 -7.56 7.92
CA LEU A 144 2.55 -8.36 6.84
C LEU A 144 3.97 -8.83 7.14
N LEU A 145 4.82 -7.97 7.74
CA LEU A 145 6.14 -8.35 8.23
C LEU A 145 6.06 -9.47 9.26
N THR A 146 5.19 -9.32 10.25
CA THR A 146 4.97 -10.31 11.31
C THR A 146 4.49 -11.63 10.73
N LEU A 147 3.55 -11.57 9.79
CA LEU A 147 3.02 -12.74 9.09
C LEU A 147 4.08 -13.46 8.25
N ALA A 148 4.98 -12.70 7.62
CA ALA A 148 6.13 -13.22 6.92
C ALA A 148 7.23 -13.72 7.87
N GLY A 149 7.11 -13.55 9.18
CA GLY A 149 8.08 -14.05 10.17
C GLY A 149 9.21 -13.07 10.51
N PHE A 150 9.11 -11.81 10.12
CA PHE A 150 10.00 -10.76 10.61
C PHE A 150 9.47 -10.14 11.90
N ARG A 151 10.36 -9.50 12.67
CA ARG A 151 9.98 -8.48 13.66
C ARG A 151 10.22 -7.10 13.07
N ASN A 152 9.25 -6.21 13.15
CA ASN A 152 9.39 -4.87 12.62
C ASN A 152 10.35 -4.04 13.49
N ALA A 153 11.54 -3.73 12.97
CA ALA A 153 12.54 -2.94 13.67
C ALA A 153 12.08 -1.50 13.94
N ALA A 154 11.09 -0.99 13.18
CA ALA A 154 10.51 0.33 13.38
C ALA A 154 9.95 0.52 14.80
N ARG A 155 9.53 -0.56 15.48
CA ARG A 155 9.04 -0.52 16.87
C ARG A 155 10.00 0.14 17.86
N ARG A 156 11.31 0.15 17.57
CA ARG A 156 12.34 0.80 18.39
C ARG A 156 12.83 2.13 17.82
N LEU A 157 12.43 2.47 16.59
CA LEU A 157 12.99 3.57 15.80
C LEU A 157 11.97 4.67 15.47
N THR A 158 10.67 4.38 15.60
CA THR A 158 9.58 5.27 15.21
C THR A 158 8.60 5.45 16.36
N THR A 159 7.99 6.64 16.45
CA THR A 159 6.95 6.96 17.45
C THR A 159 5.55 6.92 16.88
N LYS A 160 5.42 7.07 15.56
CA LYS A 160 4.15 7.09 14.82
C LYS A 160 4.04 5.87 13.90
N PRO A 161 2.81 5.48 13.49
CA PRO A 161 2.62 4.39 12.52
C PRO A 161 3.32 4.63 11.18
N TRP A 162 3.50 5.89 10.79
CA TRP A 162 4.32 6.29 9.65
C TRP A 162 5.25 7.39 10.12
N ASP A 163 6.56 7.12 10.08
CA ASP A 163 7.56 8.00 10.63
C ASP A 163 8.87 7.92 9.84
N VAL A 164 9.76 8.87 10.10
CA VAL A 164 11.05 8.98 9.44
C VAL A 164 12.14 8.84 10.52
N PRO A 165 12.59 7.60 10.83
CA PRO A 165 13.56 7.38 11.91
C PRO A 165 14.86 8.13 11.65
N THR A 166 15.49 8.69 12.68
CA THR A 166 16.76 9.42 12.52
C THR A 166 17.92 8.47 12.20
N LEU A 167 18.99 8.98 11.57
CA LEU A 167 20.15 8.15 11.24
C LEU A 167 20.90 7.73 12.51
N GLU A 168 20.89 8.57 13.53
CA GLU A 168 21.45 8.32 14.86
C GLU A 168 20.70 7.19 15.58
N ALA A 169 19.36 7.17 15.51
CA ALA A 169 18.56 6.09 16.06
C ALA A 169 18.87 4.76 15.36
N ILE A 170 18.99 4.78 14.03
CA ILE A 170 19.38 3.60 13.24
C ILE A 170 20.81 3.17 13.57
N ALA A 171 21.75 4.10 13.76
CA ALA A 171 23.12 3.76 14.15
C ALA A 171 23.20 3.13 15.55
N THR A 172 22.33 3.57 16.47
CA THR A 172 22.27 3.07 17.84
C THR A 172 21.62 1.69 17.93
N ALA A 173 20.59 1.44 17.10
CA ALA A 173 19.87 0.18 17.06
C ALA A 173 19.73 -0.32 15.62
N PRO A 174 20.84 -0.76 14.98
CA PRO A 174 20.85 -1.09 13.56
C PRO A 174 19.95 -2.29 13.27
N PRO A 175 19.02 -2.19 12.31
CA PRO A 175 18.26 -3.33 11.86
C PRO A 175 19.19 -4.29 11.11
N PRO A 176 19.09 -5.61 11.36
CA PRO A 176 19.93 -6.59 10.67
C PRO A 176 19.55 -6.75 9.19
N LEU A 177 18.38 -6.30 8.76
CA LEU A 177 17.97 -6.27 7.36
C LEU A 177 17.19 -4.98 7.03
N LEU A 178 17.61 -4.30 5.95
CA LEU A 178 16.84 -3.25 5.31
C LEU A 178 16.07 -3.80 4.10
N LEU A 179 14.77 -3.57 4.08
CA LEU A 179 13.89 -3.83 2.95
C LEU A 179 13.71 -2.52 2.19
N THR A 180 14.28 -2.45 0.98
CA THR A 180 14.36 -1.21 0.19
C THR A 180 13.94 -1.43 -1.26
N ASP A 181 13.44 -0.39 -1.90
CA ASP A 181 13.09 -0.45 -3.32
C ASP A 181 14.34 -0.17 -4.18
N PRO A 182 14.86 -1.16 -4.93
CA PRO A 182 16.06 -0.96 -5.74
C PRO A 182 15.82 -0.04 -6.96
N THR A 183 14.57 0.18 -7.34
CA THR A 183 14.20 0.98 -8.52
C THR A 183 14.08 2.47 -8.21
N THR A 184 14.07 2.85 -6.93
CA THR A 184 13.94 4.24 -6.50
C THR A 184 15.27 4.78 -6.01
N ALA A 185 15.80 5.80 -6.69
CA ALA A 185 16.99 6.48 -6.25
C ALA A 185 16.73 7.26 -4.96
N ASP A 186 17.36 6.85 -3.86
CA ASP A 186 17.30 7.55 -2.58
C ASP A 186 18.72 7.88 -2.09
N ARG A 187 19.03 9.19 -2.04
CA ARG A 187 20.32 9.69 -1.55
C ARG A 187 20.58 9.28 -0.11
N ARG A 188 19.52 9.11 0.69
CA ARG A 188 19.63 8.72 2.09
C ARG A 188 20.24 7.33 2.23
N LEU A 189 19.90 6.41 1.34
CA LEU A 189 20.49 5.06 1.29
C LEU A 189 22.01 5.09 1.00
N ASN A 190 22.57 6.20 0.52
CA ASN A 190 24.03 6.34 0.33
C ASN A 190 24.76 6.77 1.61
N HIS A 191 24.04 7.10 2.69
CA HIS A 191 24.64 7.46 3.96
C HIS A 191 25.44 6.28 4.55
N PRO A 192 26.63 6.50 5.14
CA PRO A 192 27.49 5.42 5.65
C PRO A 192 26.77 4.44 6.58
N VAL A 193 25.93 4.95 7.49
CA VAL A 193 25.11 4.16 8.43
C VAL A 193 24.18 3.17 7.71
N LEU A 194 23.60 3.55 6.58
CA LEU A 194 22.65 2.70 5.84
C LEU A 194 23.35 1.84 4.79
N ARG A 195 24.52 2.27 4.31
CA ARG A 195 25.31 1.55 3.31
C ARG A 195 25.94 0.27 3.87
N SER A 196 26.26 0.23 5.16
CA SER A 196 26.84 -0.93 5.83
C SER A 196 25.82 -2.03 6.16
N LEU A 197 24.52 -1.73 6.10
CA LEU A 197 23.47 -2.66 6.49
C LEU A 197 23.09 -3.61 5.34
N PRO A 198 22.84 -4.91 5.61
CA PRO A 198 22.32 -5.84 4.62
C PRO A 198 21.01 -5.37 4.01
N ARG A 199 20.82 -5.61 2.71
CA ARG A 199 19.63 -5.17 1.96
C ARG A 199 18.97 -6.33 1.23
N ALA A 200 17.65 -6.33 1.24
CA ALA A 200 16.84 -7.16 0.35
C ALA A 200 15.84 -6.29 -0.43
N PRO A 201 15.54 -6.65 -1.68
CA PRO A 201 14.63 -5.89 -2.52
C PRO A 201 13.19 -6.01 -2.01
N PHE A 202 12.52 -4.88 -1.84
CA PHE A 202 11.11 -4.79 -1.50
C PHE A 202 10.49 -3.58 -2.24
N PRO A 203 9.74 -3.81 -3.33
CA PRO A 203 9.17 -2.71 -4.11
C PRO A 203 8.19 -1.87 -3.29
N SER A 204 8.40 -0.56 -3.23
CA SER A 204 7.63 0.37 -2.39
C SER A 204 6.16 0.40 -2.77
N ARG A 205 5.84 0.18 -4.06
CA ARG A 205 4.47 0.07 -4.56
C ARG A 205 3.62 -0.99 -3.88
N LEU A 206 4.25 -2.01 -3.29
CA LEU A 206 3.52 -3.09 -2.60
C LEU A 206 2.92 -2.64 -1.26
N LEU A 207 3.38 -1.51 -0.71
CA LEU A 207 2.77 -0.88 0.46
C LEU A 207 1.61 0.05 0.10
N GLN A 208 1.48 0.39 -1.18
CA GLN A 208 0.41 1.26 -1.66
C GLN A 208 -0.84 0.41 -1.92
N CYS A 209 -1.99 0.91 -1.47
CA CYS A 209 -3.31 0.28 -1.63
C CYS A 209 -3.36 -1.16 -1.10
N GLY A 210 -3.67 -1.31 0.19
CA GLY A 210 -3.61 -2.56 0.94
C GLY A 210 -4.54 -3.71 0.53
N GLY A 211 -5.08 -3.77 -0.68
CA GLY A 211 -5.96 -4.84 -1.17
C GLY A 211 -5.20 -5.94 -1.94
N PRO A 212 -5.26 -5.97 -3.29
CA PRO A 212 -4.64 -7.02 -4.09
C PRO A 212 -3.11 -7.08 -3.94
N ASN A 213 -2.46 -6.00 -3.50
CA ASN A 213 -1.02 -5.93 -3.26
C ASN A 213 -0.55 -6.73 -2.05
N ILE A 214 -1.45 -7.18 -1.16
CA ILE A 214 -1.08 -8.09 -0.05
C ILE A 214 -0.40 -9.36 -0.59
N ILE A 215 -0.91 -9.93 -1.68
CA ILE A 215 -0.40 -11.19 -2.25
C ILE A 215 1.07 -11.04 -2.71
N PRO A 216 1.41 -10.10 -3.62
CA PRO A 216 2.80 -9.89 -4.02
C PRO A 216 3.67 -9.33 -2.89
N ALA A 217 3.13 -8.57 -1.93
CA ALA A 217 3.89 -8.12 -0.75
C ALA A 217 4.38 -9.31 0.09
N LEU A 218 3.50 -10.27 0.39
CA LEU A 218 3.87 -11.49 1.12
C LEU A 218 4.88 -12.34 0.34
N ALA A 219 4.74 -12.43 -0.99
CA ALA A 219 5.71 -13.12 -1.83
C ALA A 219 7.10 -12.45 -1.78
N ALA A 220 7.16 -11.11 -1.87
CA ALA A 220 8.41 -10.35 -1.78
C ALA A 220 9.07 -10.49 -0.40
N LEU A 221 8.30 -10.38 0.68
CA LEU A 221 8.79 -10.61 2.04
C LEU A 221 9.29 -12.04 2.23
N LYS A 222 8.59 -13.03 1.68
CA LYS A 222 9.04 -14.42 1.71
C LYS A 222 10.37 -14.60 1.00
N ALA A 223 10.57 -13.98 -0.16
CA ALA A 223 11.82 -14.04 -0.92
C ALA A 223 12.97 -13.36 -0.18
N ALA A 224 12.71 -12.25 0.52
CA ALA A 224 13.71 -11.53 1.32
C ALA A 224 14.23 -12.30 2.55
N ARG A 225 13.66 -13.47 2.86
CA ARG A 225 14.15 -14.37 3.92
C ARG A 225 15.19 -15.38 3.45
N ALA A 226 15.24 -15.64 2.14
CA ALA A 226 16.15 -16.61 1.53
C ALA A 226 17.56 -16.01 1.42
#